data_AF-A0A968MA93-F1
#
_entry.id   AF-A0A968MA93-F1
#
_cell.length_a   1.000
_cell.length_b   1.000
_cell.length_c   1.000
_cell.angle_alpha   90.00
_cell.angle_beta   90.00
_cell.angle_gamma   90.00
#
_symmetry.space_group_name_H-M   'P 1'
#
loop_
_entity.id
_entity.type
_entity.pdbx_description
1 polymer ?
#
loop_
_entity_poly.entity_id
_entity_poly.type
_entity_poly.pdbx_seq_one_letter_code
_entity_poly.pdbx_strand_id
1 'polypeptide(L)'
;LDTLGALVLDVTLILRLSRLYDLPLTTHGATQLLRSIILSMLSLGAGEWIALLGVGSLKMVLGAATPFTAGFSIGAYTSVACTQAVLAGMSSYAIGSAATVYLANGASWGKDGPKTVIAQILDTLDEQSIMARIRSELHQRAHLSSHEIPLPGSPATP
;
A
#
# COMPACT_ATOMS: atom_id res chain seq x y z
N LEU A 1 10.28 9.13 -2.46
CA LEU A 1 8.93 9.67 -2.18
C LEU A 1 8.93 10.09 -0.73
N ASP A 2 8.76 11.38 -0.46
CA ASP A 2 8.79 11.93 0.90
C ASP A 2 7.59 11.41 1.71
N THR A 3 7.79 11.08 2.99
CA THR A 3 6.72 10.55 3.87
C THR A 3 5.55 11.53 4.00
N LEU A 4 5.84 12.83 3.89
CA LEU A 4 4.82 13.88 3.81
C LEU A 4 3.94 13.74 2.57
N GLY A 5 4.50 13.33 1.42
CA GLY A 5 3.75 13.10 0.19
C GLY A 5 2.77 11.93 0.30
N ALA A 6 3.16 10.85 1.00
CA ALA A 6 2.26 9.72 1.28
C ALA A 6 1.08 10.16 2.16
N LEU A 7 1.35 10.94 3.21
CA LEU A 7 0.31 11.43 4.12
C LEU A 7 -0.70 12.35 3.42
N VAL A 8 -0.22 13.22 2.51
CA VAL A 8 -1.09 14.09 1.69
C VAL A 8 -1.99 13.27 0.76
N LEU A 9 -1.47 12.19 0.17
CA LEU A 9 -2.26 11.28 -0.67
C LEU A 9 -3.40 10.65 0.15
N ASP A 10 -3.10 10.14 1.35
CA ASP A 10 -4.10 9.52 2.23
C ASP A 10 -5.16 10.52 2.70
N VAL A 11 -4.76 11.75 3.06
CA VAL A 11 -5.72 12.82 3.39
C VAL A 11 -6.61 13.15 2.19
N THR A 12 -6.03 13.22 0.99
CA THR A 12 -6.78 13.48 -0.24
C THR A 12 -7.78 12.36 -0.52
N LEU A 13 -7.39 11.09 -0.34
CA LEU A 13 -8.28 9.93 -0.45
C LEU A 13 -9.47 10.05 0.50
N ILE A 14 -9.23 10.37 1.78
CA ILE A 14 -10.28 10.54 2.80
C ILE A 14 -11.26 11.66 2.39
N LEU A 15 -10.76 12.81 1.93
CA LEU A 15 -11.59 13.92 1.49
C LEU A 15 -12.42 13.56 0.24
N ARG A 16 -11.88 12.73 -0.66
CA ARG A 16 -12.61 12.26 -1.84
C ARG A 16 -13.70 11.26 -1.45
N LEU A 17 -13.42 10.35 -0.52
CA LEU A 17 -14.41 9.45 0.04
C LEU A 17 -15.52 10.23 0.75
N SER A 18 -15.20 11.25 1.55
CA SER A 18 -16.24 11.99 2.29
C SER A 18 -17.27 12.62 1.36
N ARG A 19 -16.85 13.10 0.18
CA ARG A 19 -17.74 13.62 -0.85
C ARG A 19 -18.65 12.55 -1.47
N LEU A 20 -18.18 11.30 -1.57
CA LEU A 20 -19.01 10.18 -2.03
C LEU A 20 -20.11 9.81 -1.02
N TYR A 21 -19.90 10.12 0.25
CA TYR A 21 -20.86 9.93 1.33
C TYR A 21 -21.68 11.20 1.66
N ASP A 22 -21.60 12.25 0.82
CA ASP A 22 -22.23 13.55 1.04
C ASP A 22 -21.90 14.20 2.41
N LEU A 23 -20.72 13.88 2.95
CA LEU A 23 -20.21 14.40 4.22
C LEU A 23 -19.19 15.52 3.96
N PRO A 24 -19.47 16.76 4.39
CA PRO A 24 -18.53 17.87 4.26
C PRO A 24 -17.41 17.75 5.30
N LEU A 25 -16.38 16.98 4.97
CA LEU A 25 -15.20 16.82 5.81
C LEU A 25 -14.15 17.88 5.46
N THR A 26 -13.62 18.56 6.48
CA THR A 26 -12.52 19.51 6.30
C THR A 26 -11.18 18.77 6.23
N THR A 27 -10.14 19.42 5.69
CA THR A 27 -8.76 18.88 5.75
C THR A 27 -8.35 18.55 7.18
N HIS A 28 -8.73 19.37 8.16
CA HIS A 28 -8.49 19.09 9.57
C HIS A 28 -9.17 17.81 10.03
N GLY A 29 -10.46 17.63 9.72
CA GLY A 29 -11.20 16.40 10.03
C GLY A 29 -10.58 15.16 9.38
N ALA A 30 -10.15 15.27 8.13
CA ALA A 30 -9.44 14.19 7.43
C ALA A 30 -8.10 13.84 8.09
N THR A 31 -7.32 14.84 8.50
CA THR A 31 -6.04 14.61 9.22
C THR A 31 -6.27 13.99 10.59
N GLN A 32 -7.33 14.39 11.30
CA GLN A 32 -7.66 13.82 12.60
C GLN A 32 -8.13 12.37 12.47
N LEU A 33 -8.95 12.07 11.45
CA LEU A 33 -9.34 10.71 11.11
C LEU A 33 -8.11 9.85 10.80
N LEU A 34 -7.25 10.31 9.89
CA LEU A 34 -6.01 9.62 9.54
C LEU A 34 -5.13 9.36 10.77
N ARG A 35 -4.96 10.35 11.65
CA ARG A 35 -4.21 10.20 12.90
C ARG A 35 -4.83 9.15 13.81
N SER A 36 -6.16 9.14 13.94
CA SER A 36 -6.86 8.13 14.76
C SER A 36 -6.69 6.72 14.19
N ILE A 37 -6.63 6.59 12.86
CA ILE A 37 -6.36 5.33 12.18
C ILE A 37 -4.95 4.86 12.47
N ILE A 38 -3.94 5.70 12.18
CA ILE A 38 -2.53 5.38 12.39
C ILE A 38 -2.24 5.04 13.86
N LEU A 39 -2.77 5.82 14.80
CA LEU A 39 -2.59 5.56 16.23
C LEU A 39 -3.22 4.24 16.67
N SER A 40 -4.36 3.87 16.09
CA SER A 40 -5.02 2.61 16.40
C SER A 40 -4.24 1.43 15.82
N MET A 41 -3.77 1.54 14.57
CA MET A 41 -2.89 0.53 13.95
C MET A 41 -1.61 0.36 14.77
N LEU A 42 -0.96 1.45 15.17
CA LEU A 42 0.25 1.42 15.99
C LEU A 42 -0.02 0.84 17.38
N SER A 43 -1.17 1.15 17.97
CA SER A 43 -1.59 0.61 19.27
C SER A 43 -1.89 -0.90 19.22
N LEU A 44 -2.24 -1.45 18.07
CA LEU A 44 -2.43 -2.89 17.87
C LEU A 44 -1.09 -3.64 17.68
N GLY A 45 0.00 -2.89 17.44
CA GLY A 45 1.33 -3.39 17.10
C GLY A 45 2.16 -4.00 18.23
N ALA A 46 1.55 -4.73 19.18
CA ALA A 46 2.30 -5.56 20.12
C ALA A 46 2.40 -7.01 19.59
N GLY A 47 3.48 -7.33 18.87
CA GLY A 47 3.96 -8.72 18.69
C GLY A 47 3.65 -9.39 17.34
N GLU A 48 2.37 -9.69 17.05
CA GLU A 48 2.04 -10.70 16.03
C GLU A 48 2.08 -10.18 14.57
N TRP A 49 1.58 -8.98 14.31
CA TRP A 49 1.54 -8.40 12.96
C TRP A 49 2.93 -7.99 12.41
N ILE A 50 3.84 -7.57 13.29
CA ILE A 50 5.22 -7.22 12.92
C ILE A 50 6.03 -8.48 12.58
N ALA A 51 5.80 -9.58 13.29
CA ALA A 51 6.44 -10.86 12.99
C ALA A 51 5.98 -11.45 11.66
N LEU A 52 4.69 -11.29 11.31
CA LEU A 52 4.12 -11.75 10.03
C LEU A 52 4.70 -10.97 8.84
N LEU A 53 4.73 -9.64 8.93
CA LEU A 53 5.38 -8.78 7.93
C LEU A 53 6.90 -8.95 7.90
N GLY A 54 7.53 -9.29 9.02
CA GLY A 54 8.99 -9.40 9.14
C GLY A 54 9.58 -10.74 8.66
N VAL A 55 8.84 -11.85 8.78
CA VAL A 55 9.35 -13.19 8.47
C VAL A 55 8.72 -13.80 7.21
N GLY A 56 7.43 -13.53 6.92
CA GLY A 56 6.73 -14.07 5.75
C GLY A 56 7.11 -13.38 4.45
N SER A 57 6.98 -12.06 4.41
CA SER A 57 7.28 -11.24 3.23
C SER A 57 8.77 -11.31 2.83
N LEU A 58 9.65 -11.32 3.82
CA LEU A 58 11.11 -11.34 3.62
C LEU A 58 11.59 -12.68 3.04
N LYS A 59 10.99 -13.81 3.46
CA LYS A 59 11.29 -15.13 2.89
C LYS A 59 10.83 -15.27 1.44
N MET A 60 9.77 -14.59 1.02
CA MET A 60 9.33 -14.59 -0.37
C MET A 60 10.23 -13.73 -1.27
N VAL A 61 10.67 -12.59 -0.74
CA VAL A 61 11.56 -11.63 -1.41
C VAL A 61 12.99 -12.18 -1.52
N LEU A 62 13.52 -12.82 -0.47
CA LEU A 62 14.83 -13.48 -0.50
C LEU A 62 14.78 -14.89 -1.08
N GLY A 63 13.66 -15.61 -0.98
CA GLY A 63 13.50 -16.95 -1.55
C GLY A 63 13.41 -16.96 -3.08
N ALA A 64 12.95 -15.85 -3.69
CA ALA A 64 13.06 -15.62 -5.14
C ALA A 64 14.44 -15.08 -5.56
N ALA A 65 15.26 -14.65 -4.60
CA ALA A 65 16.64 -14.22 -4.80
C ALA A 65 17.61 -15.36 -4.45
N THR A 66 17.45 -16.52 -5.10
CA THR A 66 18.52 -17.51 -5.09
C THR A 66 19.76 -16.90 -5.78
N PRO A 67 20.95 -16.95 -5.16
CA PRO A 67 22.12 -16.30 -5.70
C PRO A 67 22.69 -17.17 -6.81
N PHE A 68 22.40 -16.83 -8.07
CA PHE A 68 23.27 -17.23 -9.16
C PHE A 68 24.01 -16.00 -9.70
N THR A 69 25.17 -15.80 -9.06
CA THR A 69 26.42 -15.31 -9.64
C THR A 69 26.49 -13.87 -10.19
N ALA A 70 27.39 -13.11 -9.57
CA ALA A 70 28.25 -12.09 -10.21
C ALA A 70 27.57 -10.90 -10.90
N GLY A 71 27.49 -9.77 -10.18
CA GLY A 71 27.43 -8.43 -10.77
C GLY A 71 26.26 -7.58 -10.28
N PHE A 72 26.49 -6.72 -9.29
CA PHE A 72 25.81 -5.42 -9.03
C PHE A 72 24.32 -5.26 -9.44
N SER A 73 23.48 -6.28 -9.23
CA SER A 73 22.28 -6.50 -10.04
C SER A 73 21.04 -5.72 -9.61
N ILE A 74 20.34 -5.21 -10.62
CA ILE A 74 18.96 -4.68 -10.66
C ILE A 74 17.97 -5.51 -9.80
N GLY A 75 18.22 -6.81 -9.60
CA GLY A 75 17.42 -7.72 -8.76
C GLY A 75 17.33 -7.37 -7.27
N ALA A 76 18.34 -6.72 -6.68
CA ALA A 76 18.28 -6.29 -5.28
C ALA A 76 17.42 -5.03 -5.09
N TYR A 77 17.38 -4.13 -6.07
CA TYR A 77 16.51 -2.95 -6.03
C TYR A 77 15.04 -3.30 -6.27
N THR A 78 14.77 -4.26 -7.14
CA THR A 78 13.39 -4.75 -7.37
C THR A 78 12.80 -5.41 -6.13
N SER A 79 13.63 -6.04 -5.30
CA SER A 79 13.20 -6.74 -4.09
C SER A 79 12.74 -5.75 -3.00
N VAL A 80 13.54 -4.72 -2.74
CA VAL A 80 13.21 -3.65 -1.78
C VAL A 80 12.03 -2.81 -2.25
N ALA A 81 11.98 -2.45 -3.54
CA ALA A 81 10.86 -1.71 -4.11
C ALA A 81 9.54 -2.49 -4.01
N CYS A 82 9.58 -3.81 -4.21
CA CYS A 82 8.40 -4.66 -4.06
C CYS A 82 7.91 -4.69 -2.60
N THR A 83 8.81 -4.85 -1.63
CA THR A 83 8.44 -4.83 -0.20
C THR A 83 7.81 -3.50 0.19
N GLN A 84 8.41 -2.38 -0.24
CA GLN A 84 7.88 -1.04 0.02
C GLN A 84 6.52 -0.81 -0.65
N ALA A 85 6.33 -1.33 -1.87
CA ALA A 85 5.05 -1.25 -2.58
C ALA A 85 3.96 -2.08 -1.90
N VAL A 86 4.30 -3.28 -1.41
CA VAL A 86 3.37 -4.13 -0.63
C VAL A 86 2.96 -3.43 0.65
N LEU A 87 3.93 -2.96 1.43
CA LEU A 87 3.64 -2.27 2.69
C LEU A 87 2.77 -1.02 2.46
N ALA A 88 3.12 -0.19 1.47
CA ALA A 88 2.35 1.01 1.13
C ALA A 88 0.93 0.67 0.62
N GLY A 89 0.81 -0.37 -0.21
CA GLY A 89 -0.49 -0.84 -0.72
C GLY A 89 -1.41 -1.34 0.40
N MET A 90 -0.87 -2.14 1.31
CA MET A 90 -1.59 -2.64 2.49
C MET A 90 -2.05 -1.49 3.40
N SER A 91 -1.17 -0.53 3.68
CA SER A 91 -1.50 0.61 4.53
C SER A 91 -2.58 1.49 3.92
N SER A 92 -2.47 1.83 2.63
CA SER A 92 -3.46 2.67 1.95
C SER A 92 -4.81 1.98 1.82
N TYR A 93 -4.85 0.67 1.59
CA TYR A 93 -6.11 -0.09 1.59
C TYR A 93 -6.77 -0.09 2.97
N ALA A 94 -6.00 -0.31 4.03
CA ALA A 94 -6.53 -0.30 5.40
C ALA A 94 -7.06 1.09 5.79
N ILE A 95 -6.33 2.16 5.45
CA ILE A 95 -6.76 3.55 5.68
C ILE A 95 -8.05 3.86 4.91
N GLY A 96 -8.11 3.51 3.63
CA GLY A 96 -9.30 3.71 2.79
C GLY A 96 -10.52 2.96 3.31
N SER A 97 -10.34 1.70 3.72
CA SER A 97 -11.40 0.87 4.31
C SER A 97 -11.89 1.46 5.64
N ALA A 98 -10.97 1.88 6.51
CA ALA A 98 -11.32 2.49 7.80
C ALA A 98 -12.06 3.82 7.62
N ALA A 99 -11.60 4.65 6.69
CA ALA A 99 -12.28 5.89 6.33
C ALA A 99 -13.68 5.64 5.77
N THR A 100 -13.82 4.62 4.92
CA THR A 100 -15.12 4.22 4.36
C THR A 100 -16.09 3.80 5.46
N VAL A 101 -15.68 2.95 6.41
CA VAL A 101 -16.51 2.55 7.56
C VAL A 101 -16.89 3.74 8.42
N TYR A 102 -15.92 4.61 8.75
CA TYR A 102 -16.15 5.81 9.55
C TYR A 102 -17.16 6.76 8.88
N LEU A 103 -17.03 6.99 7.57
CA LEU A 103 -17.91 7.86 6.80
C LEU A 103 -19.30 7.24 6.59
N ALA A 104 -19.38 5.94 6.30
CA ALA A 104 -20.65 5.22 6.18
C ALA A 104 -21.48 5.27 7.48
N ASN A 105 -20.81 5.39 8.63
CA ASN A 105 -21.43 5.59 9.95
C ASN A 105 -21.72 7.07 10.28
N GLY A 106 -21.72 7.96 9.28
CA GLY A 106 -22.02 9.39 9.47
C GLY A 106 -20.86 10.17 10.09
N ALA A 107 -19.62 9.86 9.69
CA ALA A 107 -18.39 10.38 10.30
C ALA A 107 -18.27 10.04 11.80
N SER A 108 -18.53 8.76 12.12
CA SER A 108 -18.44 8.22 13.47
C SER A 108 -17.86 6.81 13.44
N TRP A 109 -17.19 6.39 14.51
CA TRP A 109 -16.79 4.99 14.67
C TRP A 109 -17.97 4.08 15.06
N GLY A 110 -19.12 4.67 15.39
CA GLY A 110 -20.31 3.95 15.81
C GLY A 110 -20.15 3.41 17.24
N LYS A 111 -20.75 2.25 17.50
CA LYS A 111 -20.65 1.55 18.80
C LYS A 111 -19.27 0.97 19.07
N ASP A 112 -18.53 0.67 18.01
CA ASP A 112 -17.21 0.09 18.08
C ASP A 112 -16.17 1.23 18.06
N GLY A 113 -15.15 1.15 18.90
CA GLY A 113 -14.09 2.15 18.91
C GLY A 113 -13.18 2.03 17.68
N PRO A 114 -12.38 3.07 17.35
CA PRO A 114 -11.46 3.06 16.21
C PRO A 114 -10.54 1.84 16.23
N LYS A 115 -10.03 1.45 17.41
CA LYS A 115 -9.17 0.26 17.55
C LYS A 115 -9.85 -1.03 17.11
N THR A 116 -11.10 -1.24 17.51
CA THR A 116 -11.85 -2.46 17.18
C THR A 116 -12.14 -2.54 15.69
N VAL A 117 -12.63 -1.44 15.11
CA VAL A 117 -12.90 -1.36 13.66
C VAL A 117 -11.63 -1.62 12.86
N ILE A 118 -10.51 -1.02 13.27
CA ILE A 118 -9.23 -1.18 12.57
C ILE A 118 -8.67 -2.58 12.75
N ALA A 119 -8.79 -3.19 13.92
CA ALA A 119 -8.41 -4.58 14.12
C ALA A 119 -9.17 -5.53 13.19
N GLN A 120 -10.49 -5.33 13.04
CA GLN A 120 -11.31 -6.12 12.12
C GLN A 120 -10.89 -5.92 10.66
N ILE A 121 -10.62 -4.68 10.25
CA ILE A 121 -10.13 -4.40 8.89
C ILE A 121 -8.80 -5.09 8.65
N LEU A 122 -7.86 -5.00 9.60
CA LEU A 122 -6.57 -5.67 9.50
C LEU A 122 -6.75 -7.18 9.39
N ASP A 123 -7.62 -7.80 10.18
CA ASP A 123 -7.91 -9.24 10.13
C ASP A 123 -8.43 -9.71 8.76
N THR A 124 -9.09 -8.83 8.00
CA THR A 124 -9.53 -9.13 6.63
C THR A 124 -8.42 -8.99 5.57
N LEU A 125 -7.24 -8.49 5.93
CA LEU A 125 -6.13 -8.32 4.99
C LEU A 125 -5.41 -9.65 4.75
N ASP A 126 -5.65 -10.24 3.59
CA ASP A 126 -4.83 -11.35 3.09
C ASP A 126 -3.57 -10.81 2.38
N GLU A 127 -2.43 -10.88 3.08
CA GLU A 127 -1.12 -10.47 2.58
C GLU A 127 -0.78 -11.15 1.24
N GLN A 128 -1.11 -12.42 1.07
CA GLN A 128 -0.73 -13.17 -0.12
C GLN A 128 -1.48 -12.67 -1.35
N SER A 129 -2.78 -12.40 -1.21
CA SER A 129 -3.62 -11.83 -2.26
C SER A 129 -3.13 -10.43 -2.70
N ILE A 130 -2.78 -9.58 -1.73
CA ILE A 130 -2.32 -8.21 -2.01
C ILE A 130 -0.94 -8.22 -2.66
N MET A 131 -0.04 -9.08 -2.20
CA MET A 131 1.27 -9.25 -2.82
C MET A 131 1.17 -9.80 -4.24
N ALA A 132 0.30 -10.78 -4.48
CA ALA A 132 0.04 -11.33 -5.81
C ALA A 132 -0.47 -10.24 -6.78
N ARG A 133 -1.42 -9.41 -6.32
CA ARG A 133 -1.96 -8.27 -7.08
C ARG A 133 -0.88 -7.24 -7.43
N ILE A 134 -0.02 -6.90 -6.47
CA ILE A 134 1.05 -5.91 -6.69
C ILE A 134 2.10 -6.46 -7.66
N ARG A 135 2.48 -7.74 -7.53
CA ARG A 135 3.39 -8.38 -8.49
C ARG A 135 2.80 -8.43 -9.89
N SER A 136 1.51 -8.74 -10.04
CA SER A 136 0.87 -8.78 -11.37
C SER A 136 0.85 -7.40 -12.02
N GLU A 137 0.53 -6.35 -11.26
CA GLU A 137 0.58 -4.95 -11.72
C GLU A 137 1.99 -4.52 -12.14
N LEU A 138 3.01 -4.85 -11.34
CA LEU A 138 4.40 -4.54 -11.68
C LEU A 138 4.87 -5.29 -12.94
N HIS A 139 4.51 -6.56 -13.07
CA HIS A 139 4.85 -7.37 -14.24
C HIS A 139 4.17 -6.83 -15.50
N GLN A 140 2.89 -6.44 -15.41
CA GLN A 140 2.16 -5.82 -16.50
C GLN A 140 2.80 -4.49 -16.93
N ARG A 141 3.19 -3.64 -15.97
CA ARG A 141 3.83 -2.34 -16.26
C ARG A 141 5.23 -2.50 -16.86
N ALA A 142 6.01 -3.47 -16.39
CA ALA A 142 7.33 -3.78 -16.97
C ALA A 142 7.22 -4.33 -18.40
N HIS A 143 6.18 -5.12 -18.68
CA HIS A 143 5.90 -5.62 -20.03
C HIS A 143 5.44 -4.50 -20.98
N LEU A 144 4.69 -3.51 -20.48
CA LEU A 144 4.29 -2.35 -21.28
C LEU A 144 5.50 -1.46 -21.63
N SER A 145 6.42 -1.24 -20.68
CA SER A 145 7.62 -0.41 -20.94
C SER A 145 8.64 -1.07 -21.87
N SER A 146 8.58 -2.38 -22.09
CA SER A 146 9.48 -3.10 -23.02
C SER A 146 9.00 -3.07 -24.47
N HIS A 147 7.79 -2.58 -24.74
CA HIS A 147 7.25 -2.38 -26.08
C HIS A 147 7.48 -0.96 -26.65
N GLU A 148 8.10 -0.06 -25.88
CA GLU A 148 8.21 1.37 -26.20
C GLU A 148 9.67 1.86 -26.39
N ILE A 149 10.62 0.96 -26.65
CA ILE A 149 11.99 1.33 -27.02
C ILE A 149 12.18 1.14 -28.53
N PRO A 150 12.04 2.17 -29.38
CA PRO A 150 12.60 2.12 -30.73
C PRO A 150 14.11 1.97 -30.61
N LEU A 151 14.67 0.95 -31.23
CA LEU A 151 16.11 0.79 -31.34
C LEU A 151 16.69 2.00 -32.11
N PRO A 152 17.64 2.76 -31.55
CA PRO A 152 18.34 3.79 -32.32
C PRO A 152 19.22 3.10 -33.36
N GLY A 153 18.80 3.18 -34.62
CA GLY A 153 19.60 2.78 -35.78
C GLY A 153 19.08 1.53 -36.49
N SER A 154 18.16 1.72 -37.43
CA SER A 154 18.14 0.87 -38.63
C SER A 154 18.25 1.79 -39.84
N PRO A 155 19.29 1.67 -40.67
CA PRO A 155 19.44 2.52 -41.85
C PRO A 155 18.35 2.20 -42.86
N ALA A 156 17.74 3.25 -43.40
CA ALA A 156 16.84 3.16 -44.55
C ALA A 156 17.58 2.45 -45.69
N THR A 157 17.02 1.33 -46.14
CA THR A 157 17.41 0.71 -47.41
C THR A 157 16.68 1.45 -48.54
N PRO A 158 17.38 1.75 -49.65
CA PRO A 158 16.78 2.45 -50.79
C PRO A 158 15.73 1.61 -51.52
#